data_AF-A0A0P7VJM9-F1
#
_entry.id   AF-A0A0P7VJM9-F1
#
_cell.length_a   1.000
_cell.length_b   1.000
_cell.length_c   1.000
_cell.angle_alpha   90.00
_cell.angle_beta   90.00
_cell.angle_gamma   90.00
#
_symmetry.space_group_name_H-M   'P 1'
#
loop_
_entity.id
_entity.type
_entity.pdbx_description
1 polymer ?
#
loop_
_entity_poly.entity_id
_entity_poly.type
_entity_poly.pdbx_seq_one_letter_code
_entity_poly.pdbx_strand_id
1 'polypeptide(L)'
;MEPQSSTAGSCRNRCFELAEAETPNCRCDNLCKTYNNCCLDFDTYCLKTAGGFECSKDRCGETRNEEHACHCSEDCLSRGDCCTNYRTLCKGDAPWVQDECEEIKSPDCPAGFIRPPLILLSVDGFRASYMKRGSAVIPNIEKLRTCGTHAPYVRPVYPTKTFPNLYTLVTGLYPESHGIVGNSMHDPEFDANFHLRGREKLNHRWWGGQPIWVTATKQGVKTATFFWPVVIPLERRVLTMLRWLNLPDGERPYVYAMHSEQPDAFGHRLGPLSMEEAHCDRTEFLSSYLSNVDDIFLIPGSLGRIRSRVPRDPKYDPKAVVANLTCKKPDQHFKPYLKQHLPKRLHYANNRRIEDVHLMVERKWHVA
;
A
#
# COMPACT_ATOMS: atom_id res chain seq x y z
N MET A 1 0.48 -26.52 15.03
CA MET A 1 -0.10 -25.71 16.13
C MET A 1 0.68 -24.41 16.18
N GLU A 2 0.09 -23.30 15.73
CA GLU A 2 0.69 -21.98 16.01
C GLU A 2 0.65 -21.77 17.53
N PRO A 3 1.74 -21.31 18.17
CA PRO A 3 1.72 -21.00 19.60
C PRO A 3 0.66 -19.93 19.86
N GLN A 4 -0.26 -20.18 20.79
CA GLN A 4 -1.28 -19.21 21.19
C GLN A 4 -0.60 -17.97 21.77
N SER A 5 -0.77 -16.83 21.11
CA SER A 5 -0.43 -15.54 21.68
C SER A 5 -1.31 -15.28 22.89
N SER A 6 -0.70 -14.95 24.02
CA SER A 6 -1.40 -14.39 25.16
C SER A 6 -1.82 -12.96 24.82
N THR A 7 -3.03 -12.57 25.21
CA THR A 7 -3.45 -11.16 25.24
C THR A 7 -3.13 -10.50 26.58
N ALA A 8 -2.60 -11.27 27.54
CA ALA A 8 -2.19 -10.76 28.84
C ALA A 8 -0.92 -9.90 28.69
N GLY A 9 -1.04 -8.63 29.07
CA GLY A 9 -0.01 -7.62 28.96
C GLY A 9 -0.64 -6.25 28.70
N SER A 10 0.19 -5.21 28.61
CA SER A 10 -0.26 -3.84 28.42
C SER A 10 0.57 -3.14 27.35
N CYS A 11 -0.09 -2.30 26.56
CA CYS A 11 0.54 -1.36 25.63
C CYS A 11 0.89 0.00 26.24
N ARG A 12 0.68 0.19 27.54
CA ARG A 12 1.14 1.40 28.25
C ARG A 12 2.64 1.58 28.03
N ASN A 13 3.03 2.71 27.46
CA ASN A 13 4.41 3.05 27.06
C ASN A 13 5.04 2.16 25.97
N ARG A 14 4.27 1.29 25.30
CA ARG A 14 4.74 0.39 24.24
C ARG A 14 4.11 0.64 22.87
N CYS A 15 3.31 1.71 22.74
CA CYS A 15 2.60 2.01 21.51
C CYS A 15 3.54 2.23 20.32
N PHE A 16 3.36 1.42 19.29
CA PHE A 16 4.12 1.41 18.04
C PHE A 16 5.62 1.19 18.26
N GLU A 17 5.97 0.31 19.20
CA GLU A 17 7.34 -0.16 19.36
C GLU A 17 7.90 -0.75 18.05
N LEU A 18 9.18 -0.51 17.79
CA LEU A 18 9.85 -0.98 16.58
C LEU A 18 10.26 -2.46 16.65
N ALA A 19 10.43 -2.97 17.86
CA ALA A 19 10.75 -4.36 18.10
C ALA A 19 9.50 -5.22 18.02
N GLU A 20 9.57 -6.34 17.29
CA GLU A 20 8.52 -7.34 17.29
C GLU A 20 8.60 -8.16 18.58
N ALA A 21 7.52 -8.17 19.37
CA ALA A 21 7.48 -8.95 20.61
C ALA A 21 7.49 -10.45 20.31
N GLU A 22 8.31 -11.19 21.06
CA GLU A 22 8.39 -12.66 20.96
C GLU A 22 7.12 -13.32 21.50
N THR A 23 6.63 -14.37 20.82
CA THR A 23 5.55 -15.21 21.33
C THR A 23 5.98 -15.86 22.65
N PRO A 24 5.13 -15.89 23.70
CA PRO A 24 3.67 -15.71 23.69
C PRO A 24 3.17 -14.29 24.03
N ASN A 25 4.03 -13.26 24.09
CA ASN A 25 3.63 -11.93 24.55
C ASN A 25 2.70 -11.21 23.55
N CYS A 26 1.77 -10.41 24.08
CA CYS A 26 0.96 -9.53 23.25
C CYS A 26 1.80 -8.39 22.65
N ARG A 27 1.40 -7.96 21.45
CA ARG A 27 2.11 -6.98 20.63
C ARG A 27 1.50 -5.58 20.75
N CYS A 28 2.34 -4.57 20.54
CA CYS A 28 1.95 -3.17 20.51
C CYS A 28 2.50 -2.42 19.29
N ASP A 29 3.09 -3.13 18.34
CA ASP A 29 3.53 -2.58 17.06
C ASP A 29 2.36 -2.38 16.09
N ASN A 30 2.63 -1.76 14.95
CA ASN A 30 1.63 -1.39 13.96
C ASN A 30 1.01 -2.58 13.19
N LEU A 31 1.55 -3.80 13.30
CA LEU A 31 0.99 -5.01 12.67
C LEU A 31 0.19 -5.88 13.63
N CYS A 32 0.14 -5.58 14.93
CA CYS A 32 -0.53 -6.45 15.92
C CYS A 32 -2.01 -6.70 15.56
N LYS A 33 -2.69 -5.68 15.00
CA LYS A 33 -4.09 -5.77 14.57
C LYS A 33 -4.24 -6.70 13.37
N THR A 34 -3.27 -6.70 12.46
CA THR A 34 -3.24 -7.56 11.29
C THR A 34 -3.08 -9.04 11.66
N TYR A 35 -2.27 -9.32 12.68
CA TYR A 35 -2.06 -10.68 13.21
C TYR A 35 -3.07 -11.09 14.29
N ASN A 36 -3.93 -10.17 14.72
CA ASN A 36 -4.90 -10.35 15.80
C ASN A 36 -4.27 -10.81 17.13
N ASN A 37 -3.17 -10.16 17.51
CA ASN A 37 -2.38 -10.48 18.71
C ASN A 37 -1.94 -9.23 19.49
N CYS A 38 -2.69 -8.13 19.38
CA CYS A 38 -2.47 -6.96 20.22
C CYS A 38 -2.76 -7.25 21.70
N CYS A 39 -2.17 -6.47 22.60
CA CYS A 39 -2.67 -6.39 23.97
C CYS A 39 -4.10 -5.83 24.01
N LEU A 40 -4.88 -6.20 25.02
CA LEU A 40 -6.29 -5.80 25.14
C LEU A 40 -6.50 -4.28 25.15
N ASP A 41 -5.52 -3.55 25.66
CA ASP A 41 -5.54 -2.10 25.85
C ASP A 41 -4.86 -1.32 24.71
N PHE A 42 -4.51 -1.98 23.59
CA PHE A 42 -3.85 -1.32 22.44
C PHE A 42 -4.67 -0.16 21.89
N ASP A 43 -5.99 -0.33 21.69
CA ASP A 43 -6.83 0.73 21.12
C ASP A 43 -6.90 1.92 22.05
N THR A 44 -7.07 1.66 23.36
CA THR A 44 -7.16 2.69 24.40
C THR A 44 -5.87 3.50 24.49
N TYR A 45 -4.70 2.86 24.51
CA TYR A 45 -3.44 3.58 24.68
C TYR A 45 -2.85 4.13 23.37
N CYS A 46 -3.01 3.42 22.26
CA CYS A 46 -2.26 3.68 21.03
C CYS A 46 -3.10 4.32 19.91
N LEU A 47 -4.42 4.14 19.92
CA LEU A 47 -5.34 4.71 18.93
C LEU A 47 -6.18 5.86 19.49
N LYS A 48 -5.55 6.69 20.34
CA LYS A 48 -6.18 7.90 20.91
C LYS A 48 -6.67 8.85 19.83
N THR A 49 -7.88 9.39 20.03
CA THR A 49 -8.52 10.38 19.15
C THR A 49 -9.04 11.61 19.89
N ALA A 50 -8.99 11.62 21.23
CA ALA A 50 -9.44 12.75 22.03
C ALA A 50 -8.61 14.02 21.72
N GLY A 51 -9.25 15.19 21.76
CA GLY A 51 -8.63 16.46 21.40
C GLY A 51 -8.36 16.67 19.91
N GLY A 52 -8.65 15.67 19.05
CA GLY A 52 -8.40 15.74 17.61
C GLY A 52 -6.91 15.68 17.25
N PHE A 53 -6.60 15.83 15.96
CA PHE A 53 -5.24 15.75 15.41
C PHE A 53 -4.59 17.11 15.14
N GLU A 54 -5.28 18.19 15.51
CA GLU A 54 -4.85 19.57 15.33
C GLU A 54 -4.97 20.32 16.65
N CYS A 55 -4.00 21.19 16.92
CA CYS A 55 -4.14 22.19 17.96
C CYS A 55 -5.22 23.21 17.57
N SER A 56 -5.83 23.80 18.59
CA SER A 56 -6.71 24.96 18.52
C SER A 56 -6.14 26.07 19.41
N LYS A 57 -6.62 27.31 19.25
CA LYS A 57 -6.09 28.47 20.00
C LYS A 57 -6.20 28.28 21.52
N ASP A 58 -7.26 27.64 21.98
CA ASP A 58 -7.54 27.32 23.38
C ASP A 58 -6.64 26.20 23.94
N ARG A 59 -6.05 25.36 23.08
CA ARG A 59 -5.14 24.29 23.49
C ARG A 59 -3.66 24.71 23.54
N CYS A 60 -3.31 25.88 23.01
CA CYS A 60 -1.92 26.35 23.05
C CYS A 60 -1.46 26.60 24.49
N GLY A 61 -0.42 25.88 24.94
CA GLY A 61 0.05 25.96 26.32
C GLY A 61 -0.80 25.18 27.32
N GLU A 62 -1.62 24.23 26.85
CA GLU A 62 -2.44 23.39 27.71
C GLU A 62 -1.61 22.63 28.75
N THR A 63 -2.22 22.36 29.91
CA THR A 63 -1.68 21.33 30.80
C THR A 63 -1.81 19.98 30.09
N ARG A 64 -0.71 19.23 30.03
CA ARG A 64 -0.62 17.99 29.28
C ARG A 64 -1.68 16.98 29.72
N ASN A 65 -2.48 16.51 28.76
CA ASN A 65 -3.45 15.44 28.95
C ASN A 65 -3.05 14.23 28.10
N GLU A 66 -2.61 13.15 28.75
CA GLU A 66 -2.15 11.93 28.07
C GLU A 66 -3.26 11.24 27.27
N GLU A 67 -4.55 11.55 27.48
CA GLU A 67 -5.64 11.00 26.67
C GLU A 67 -5.73 11.62 25.27
N HIS A 68 -5.12 12.80 25.04
CA HIS A 68 -5.14 13.46 23.74
C HIS A 68 -4.39 12.66 22.66
N ALA A 69 -4.85 12.78 21.41
CA ALA A 69 -4.23 12.10 20.28
C ALA A 69 -2.83 12.65 19.96
N CYS A 70 -2.67 13.96 20.15
CA CYS A 70 -1.44 14.74 20.04
C CYS A 70 -1.54 15.95 20.98
N HIS A 71 -0.40 16.56 21.30
CA HIS A 71 -0.31 17.56 22.36
C HIS A 71 -0.05 18.97 21.84
N CYS A 72 -0.50 19.95 22.62
CA CYS A 72 -0.25 21.38 22.40
C CYS A 72 0.40 22.04 23.63
N SER A 73 0.91 21.21 24.55
CA SER A 73 1.67 21.61 25.74
C SER A 73 3.09 22.04 25.36
N GLU A 74 3.72 22.86 26.21
CA GLU A 74 5.08 23.38 25.96
C GLU A 74 6.16 22.28 25.85
N ASP A 75 5.92 21.10 26.44
CA ASP A 75 6.84 19.95 26.40
C ASP A 75 6.64 19.03 25.20
N CYS A 76 5.65 19.27 24.32
CA CYS A 76 5.33 18.34 23.24
C CYS A 76 6.48 18.21 22.22
N LEU A 77 7.26 19.29 22.02
CA LEU A 77 8.37 19.31 21.05
C LEU A 77 9.51 18.42 21.50
N SER A 78 9.87 18.46 22.79
CA SER A 78 10.93 17.62 23.35
C SER A 78 10.50 16.15 23.47
N ARG A 79 9.20 15.90 23.64
CA ARG A 79 8.62 14.54 23.62
C ARG A 79 8.34 14.00 22.22
N GLY A 80 8.38 14.84 21.18
CA GLY A 80 8.13 14.46 19.80
C GLY A 80 6.69 14.03 19.52
N ASP A 81 5.71 14.62 20.23
CA ASP A 81 4.30 14.22 20.16
C ASP A 81 3.31 15.39 20.00
N CYS A 82 3.79 16.54 19.54
CA CYS A 82 2.95 17.66 19.16
C CYS A 82 1.98 17.31 18.03
N CYS A 83 0.83 17.99 17.98
CA CYS A 83 0.04 18.05 16.75
C CYS A 83 0.85 18.74 15.64
N THR A 84 0.64 18.35 14.37
CA THR A 84 1.49 18.81 13.26
C THR A 84 1.38 20.31 12.97
N ASN A 85 0.30 20.96 13.39
CA ASN A 85 0.08 22.40 13.27
C ASN A 85 0.51 23.19 14.53
N TYR A 86 1.13 22.56 15.54
CA TYR A 86 1.46 23.23 16.81
C TYR A 86 2.34 24.46 16.60
N ARG A 87 3.43 24.35 15.83
CA ARG A 87 4.34 25.47 15.60
C ARG A 87 3.67 26.62 14.85
N THR A 88 2.92 26.29 13.80
CA THR A 88 2.25 27.31 12.99
C THR A 88 1.15 28.03 13.78
N LEU A 89 0.37 27.29 14.57
CA LEU A 89 -0.74 27.86 15.32
C LEU A 89 -0.32 28.54 16.63
N CYS A 90 0.55 27.89 17.42
CA CYS A 90 0.87 28.31 18.79
C CYS A 90 2.19 29.10 18.90
N LYS A 91 3.12 28.94 17.95
CA LYS A 91 4.40 29.68 17.94
C LYS A 91 4.46 30.74 16.84
N GLY A 92 3.50 30.76 15.91
CA GLY A 92 3.41 31.75 14.84
C GLY A 92 4.30 31.46 13.64
N ASP A 93 4.82 30.23 13.51
CA ASP A 93 5.63 29.82 12.37
C ASP A 93 4.79 29.85 11.08
N ALA A 94 5.42 30.19 9.96
CA ALA A 94 4.77 30.06 8.66
C ALA A 94 4.55 28.56 8.33
N PRO A 95 3.40 28.18 7.73
CA PRO A 95 3.23 26.84 7.18
C PRO A 95 4.27 26.57 6.11
N TRP A 96 4.88 25.37 6.12
CA TRP A 96 5.91 24.97 5.14
C TRP A 96 5.50 25.25 3.69
N VAL A 97 4.22 25.13 3.35
CA VAL A 97 3.72 25.36 1.99
C VAL A 97 3.80 26.83 1.54
N GLN A 98 3.87 27.76 2.48
CA GLN A 98 3.95 29.20 2.24
C GLN A 98 5.40 29.70 2.12
N ASP A 99 6.38 28.96 2.64
CA ASP A 99 7.79 29.32 2.50
C ASP A 99 8.22 29.32 1.03
N GLU A 100 9.31 30.01 0.70
CA GLU A 100 9.86 29.97 -0.67
C GLU A 100 10.54 28.61 -0.97
N CYS A 101 10.74 28.30 -2.26
CA CYS A 101 11.56 27.15 -2.64
C CYS A 101 13.05 27.53 -2.48
N GLU A 102 13.73 26.94 -1.50
CA GLU A 102 15.17 27.09 -1.33
C GLU A 102 15.92 25.84 -1.81
N GLU A 103 17.06 26.03 -2.46
CA GLU A 103 17.90 24.93 -2.95
C GLU A 103 18.66 24.27 -1.79
N ILE A 104 18.39 22.99 -1.54
CA ILE A 104 19.07 22.19 -0.51
C ILE A 104 20.36 21.60 -1.09
N LYS A 105 21.49 22.31 -0.94
CA LYS A 105 22.81 21.87 -1.47
C LYS A 105 23.48 20.77 -0.64
N SER A 106 23.20 20.73 0.66
CA SER A 106 23.65 19.70 1.59
C SER A 106 22.56 19.41 2.63
N PRO A 107 22.49 18.18 3.17
CA PRO A 107 21.54 17.87 4.24
C PRO A 107 21.76 18.78 5.45
N ASP A 108 20.72 19.51 5.86
CA ASP A 108 20.68 20.24 7.13
C ASP A 108 19.91 19.40 8.14
N CYS A 109 20.62 18.72 9.03
CA CYS A 109 20.04 17.77 9.97
C CYS A 109 20.47 18.11 11.39
N PRO A 110 19.58 17.94 12.40
CA PRO A 110 19.97 18.08 13.80
C PRO A 110 21.12 17.16 14.19
N ALA A 111 21.82 17.52 15.27
CA ALA A 111 22.85 16.66 15.86
C ALA A 111 22.32 15.24 16.12
N GLY A 112 23.16 14.23 15.86
CA GLY A 112 22.81 12.82 15.99
C GLY A 112 22.35 12.14 14.70
N PHE A 113 21.89 12.89 13.69
CA PHE A 113 21.60 12.33 12.37
C PHE A 113 22.89 12.09 11.57
N ILE A 114 23.21 10.82 11.33
CA ILE A 114 24.44 10.44 10.59
C ILE A 114 24.24 10.38 9.06
N ARG A 115 23.00 10.56 8.59
CA ARG A 115 22.59 10.60 7.17
C ARG A 115 21.16 11.15 7.04
N PRO A 116 20.73 11.67 5.88
CA PRO A 116 19.34 12.04 5.67
C PRO A 116 18.42 10.80 5.72
N PRO A 117 17.33 10.81 6.51
CA PRO A 117 16.33 9.76 6.47
C PRO A 117 15.56 9.75 5.14
N LEU A 118 15.12 8.57 4.72
CA LEU A 118 14.23 8.39 3.56
C LEU A 118 12.80 8.13 4.05
N ILE A 119 11.83 8.92 3.56
CA ILE A 119 10.40 8.68 3.78
C ILE A 119 9.75 8.30 2.44
N LEU A 120 9.31 7.05 2.32
CA LEU A 120 8.55 6.55 1.19
C LEU A 120 7.05 6.78 1.42
N LEU A 121 6.47 7.70 0.66
CA LEU A 121 5.03 7.98 0.67
C LEU A 121 4.36 7.34 -0.54
N SER A 122 3.60 6.27 -0.30
CA SER A 122 2.80 5.61 -1.32
C SER A 122 1.35 6.09 -1.27
N VAL A 123 0.81 6.48 -2.42
CA VAL A 123 -0.57 6.99 -2.55
C VAL A 123 -1.28 6.12 -3.60
N ASP A 124 -2.21 5.26 -3.16
CA ASP A 124 -2.85 4.27 -4.04
C ASP A 124 -3.73 4.95 -5.08
N GLY A 125 -3.71 4.43 -6.31
CA GLY A 125 -4.57 4.92 -7.39
C GLY A 125 -4.33 6.39 -7.78
N PHE A 126 -3.21 7.01 -7.38
CA PHE A 126 -2.90 8.39 -7.72
C PHE A 126 -2.51 8.52 -9.20
N ARG A 127 -3.51 8.75 -10.05
CA ARG A 127 -3.33 8.92 -11.49
C ARG A 127 -2.46 10.16 -11.77
N ALA A 128 -1.46 10.03 -12.65
CA ALA A 128 -0.53 11.12 -12.98
C ALA A 128 -1.23 12.44 -13.38
N SER A 129 -2.38 12.37 -14.04
CA SER A 129 -3.16 13.56 -14.41
C SER A 129 -3.75 14.34 -13.23
N TYR A 130 -3.80 13.77 -12.02
CA TYR A 130 -4.23 14.48 -10.81
C TYR A 130 -3.29 15.62 -10.44
N MET A 131 -2.02 15.55 -10.82
CA MET A 131 -1.08 16.66 -10.66
C MET A 131 -1.54 17.92 -11.40
N LYS A 132 -2.34 17.79 -12.46
CA LYS A 132 -2.90 18.94 -13.20
C LYS A 132 -3.93 19.75 -12.40
N ARG A 133 -4.42 19.22 -11.27
CA ARG A 133 -5.26 20.00 -10.35
C ARG A 133 -4.49 21.14 -9.68
N GLY A 134 -3.16 21.04 -9.61
CA GLY A 134 -2.26 22.10 -9.17
C GLY A 134 -2.44 22.51 -7.70
N SER A 135 -1.86 23.66 -7.38
CA SER A 135 -1.79 24.19 -6.01
C SER A 135 -3.16 24.48 -5.38
N ALA A 136 -4.20 24.72 -6.19
CA ALA A 136 -5.54 24.98 -5.67
C ALA A 136 -6.17 23.77 -4.95
N VAL A 137 -5.72 22.55 -5.25
CA VAL A 137 -6.28 21.31 -4.66
C VAL A 137 -5.24 20.56 -3.83
N ILE A 138 -3.98 20.55 -4.29
CA ILE A 138 -2.91 19.77 -3.67
C ILE A 138 -1.66 20.64 -3.40
N PRO A 139 -1.77 21.75 -2.65
CA PRO A 139 -0.70 22.76 -2.53
C PRO A 139 0.62 22.17 -2.02
N ASN A 140 0.58 21.27 -1.04
CA ASN A 140 1.78 20.62 -0.50
C ASN A 140 2.48 19.72 -1.53
N ILE A 141 1.70 18.89 -2.25
CA ILE A 141 2.23 17.99 -3.28
C ILE A 141 2.75 18.79 -4.47
N GLU A 142 2.07 19.88 -4.82
CA GLU A 142 2.50 20.77 -5.89
C GLU A 142 3.82 21.46 -5.53
N LYS A 143 4.00 21.93 -4.29
CA LYS A 143 5.27 22.47 -3.83
C LYS A 143 6.40 21.43 -3.90
N LEU A 144 6.15 20.18 -3.49
CA LEU A 144 7.11 19.08 -3.66
C LEU A 144 7.46 18.86 -5.15
N ARG A 145 6.46 18.94 -6.05
CA ARG A 145 6.65 18.76 -7.49
C ARG A 145 7.49 19.90 -8.09
N THR A 146 7.28 21.14 -7.67
CA THR A 146 7.93 22.33 -8.24
C THR A 146 9.31 22.60 -7.66
N CYS A 147 9.50 22.44 -6.35
CA CYS A 147 10.80 22.67 -5.71
C CYS A 147 11.72 21.42 -5.79
N GLY A 148 11.14 20.23 -5.95
CA GLY A 148 11.87 18.97 -6.00
C GLY A 148 12.08 18.44 -7.42
N THR A 149 12.48 17.17 -7.52
CA THR A 149 12.57 16.46 -8.80
C THR A 149 11.28 15.69 -9.06
N HIS A 150 10.71 15.83 -10.26
CA HIS A 150 9.52 15.09 -10.66
C HIS A 150 9.61 14.56 -12.10
N ALA A 151 8.85 13.50 -12.38
CA ALA A 151 8.62 13.01 -13.73
C ALA A 151 7.17 13.33 -14.15
N PRO A 152 6.87 13.50 -15.46
CA PRO A 152 5.50 13.70 -15.93
C PRO A 152 4.56 12.54 -15.57
N TYR A 153 5.10 11.32 -15.50
CA TYR A 153 4.43 10.13 -14.98
C TYR A 153 5.46 9.04 -14.65
N VAL A 154 5.08 8.08 -13.82
CA VAL A 154 5.81 6.82 -13.61
C VAL A 154 5.02 5.70 -14.24
N ARG A 155 5.69 4.80 -14.97
CA ARG A 155 5.03 3.65 -15.61
C ARG A 155 4.93 2.51 -14.58
N PRO A 156 3.71 2.07 -14.20
CA PRO A 156 3.53 0.88 -13.37
C PRO A 156 3.88 -0.40 -14.13
N VAL A 157 4.10 -1.49 -13.39
CA VAL A 157 4.18 -2.84 -13.97
C VAL A 157 2.80 -3.41 -14.24
N TYR A 158 2.76 -4.44 -15.09
CA TYR A 158 1.56 -5.20 -15.37
C TYR A 158 1.44 -6.42 -14.42
N PRO A 159 0.26 -6.69 -13.84
CA PRO A 159 -0.97 -5.91 -13.94
C PRO A 159 -0.91 -4.63 -13.10
N THR A 160 -1.59 -3.58 -13.55
CA THR A 160 -1.66 -2.27 -12.87
C THR A 160 -2.60 -2.33 -11.66
N LYS A 161 -2.21 -3.12 -10.66
CA LYS A 161 -2.92 -3.38 -9.40
C LYS A 161 -1.99 -3.10 -8.22
N THR A 162 -2.59 -2.80 -7.06
CA THR A 162 -1.88 -2.36 -5.85
C THR A 162 -0.77 -3.31 -5.41
N PHE A 163 -1.07 -4.58 -5.07
CA PHE A 163 -0.07 -5.49 -4.49
C PHE A 163 1.13 -5.75 -5.42
N PRO A 164 0.92 -6.06 -6.71
CA PRO A 164 2.04 -6.21 -7.65
C PRO A 164 2.92 -4.95 -7.72
N ASN A 165 2.32 -3.76 -7.82
CA ASN A 165 3.08 -2.51 -7.99
C ASN A 165 3.77 -2.03 -6.71
N LEU A 166 3.11 -2.14 -5.55
CA LEU A 166 3.76 -1.81 -4.27
C LEU A 166 4.94 -2.73 -4.00
N TYR A 167 4.81 -4.03 -4.30
CA TYR A 167 5.90 -4.96 -4.06
C TYR A 167 7.03 -4.82 -5.09
N THR A 168 6.70 -4.52 -6.36
CA THR A 168 7.70 -4.08 -7.35
C THR A 168 8.46 -2.85 -6.89
N LEU A 169 7.77 -1.82 -6.37
CA LEU A 169 8.39 -0.56 -5.93
C LEU A 169 9.49 -0.79 -4.89
N VAL A 170 9.28 -1.73 -3.98
CA VAL A 170 10.18 -1.97 -2.85
C VAL A 170 11.21 -3.08 -3.11
N THR A 171 11.07 -3.86 -4.19
CA THR A 171 12.00 -4.93 -4.56
C THR A 171 12.80 -4.65 -5.84
N GLY A 172 12.31 -3.77 -6.72
CA GLY A 172 12.87 -3.56 -8.05
C GLY A 172 12.64 -4.72 -9.03
N LEU A 173 11.80 -5.69 -8.68
CA LEU A 173 11.56 -6.90 -9.48
C LEU A 173 10.22 -6.83 -10.23
N TYR A 174 10.10 -7.57 -11.33
CA TYR A 174 8.81 -7.79 -11.98
C TYR A 174 7.92 -8.77 -11.18
N PRO A 175 6.59 -8.71 -11.35
CA PRO A 175 5.66 -9.62 -10.71
C PRO A 175 5.95 -11.11 -10.93
N GLU A 176 6.41 -11.48 -12.11
CA GLU A 176 6.79 -12.86 -12.40
C GLU A 176 7.99 -13.34 -11.55
N SER A 177 8.88 -12.43 -11.14
CA SER A 177 10.07 -12.75 -10.34
C SER A 177 9.81 -12.68 -8.83
N HIS A 178 9.12 -11.64 -8.34
CA HIS A 178 8.84 -11.52 -6.90
C HIS A 178 7.62 -12.33 -6.44
N GLY A 179 6.84 -12.89 -7.37
CA GLY A 179 5.77 -13.85 -7.12
C GLY A 179 4.41 -13.25 -6.76
N ILE A 180 4.29 -11.93 -6.63
CA ILE A 180 3.02 -11.24 -6.36
C ILE A 180 2.43 -10.79 -7.70
N VAL A 181 1.81 -11.74 -8.42
CA VAL A 181 1.35 -11.55 -9.80
C VAL A 181 -0.05 -10.93 -9.91
N GLY A 182 -0.77 -10.79 -8.79
CA GLY A 182 -2.06 -10.11 -8.75
C GLY A 182 -2.57 -9.88 -7.33
N ASN A 183 -3.62 -9.06 -7.22
CA ASN A 183 -4.36 -8.88 -5.95
C ASN A 183 -5.12 -10.16 -5.53
N SER A 184 -5.41 -11.03 -6.50
CA SER A 184 -5.88 -12.39 -6.31
C SER A 184 -5.05 -13.32 -7.19
N MET A 185 -4.58 -14.45 -6.65
CA MET A 185 -3.80 -15.45 -7.39
C MET A 185 -3.89 -16.82 -6.71
N HIS A 186 -3.71 -17.88 -7.49
CA HIS A 186 -3.65 -19.25 -7.01
C HIS A 186 -2.24 -19.79 -7.27
N ASP A 187 -1.65 -20.49 -6.29
CA ASP A 187 -0.40 -21.22 -6.49
C ASP A 187 -0.71 -22.72 -6.52
N PRO A 188 -0.52 -23.40 -7.68
CA PRO A 188 -0.87 -24.80 -7.83
C PRO A 188 0.05 -25.77 -7.05
N GLU A 189 1.23 -25.31 -6.60
CA GLU A 189 2.09 -26.11 -5.71
C GLU A 189 1.67 -25.99 -4.26
N PHE A 190 1.19 -24.83 -3.84
CA PHE A 190 0.72 -24.62 -2.48
C PHE A 190 -0.73 -25.09 -2.26
N ASP A 191 -1.45 -25.31 -3.36
CA ASP A 191 -2.90 -25.51 -3.41
C ASP A 191 -3.64 -24.48 -2.55
N ALA A 192 -3.27 -23.20 -2.73
CA ALA A 192 -3.73 -22.11 -1.90
C ALA A 192 -4.07 -20.87 -2.74
N ASN A 193 -5.00 -20.07 -2.23
CA ASN A 193 -5.45 -18.84 -2.87
C ASN A 193 -5.02 -17.61 -2.05
N PHE A 194 -4.28 -16.72 -2.70
CA PHE A 194 -3.95 -15.41 -2.18
C PHE A 194 -5.06 -14.43 -2.55
N HIS A 195 -5.49 -13.62 -1.57
CA HIS A 195 -6.45 -12.54 -1.76
C HIS A 195 -6.06 -11.32 -0.91
N LEU A 196 -6.51 -10.13 -1.34
CA LEU A 196 -6.38 -8.89 -0.55
C LEU A 196 -6.94 -9.04 0.86
N ARG A 197 -8.07 -9.74 0.99
CA ARG A 197 -8.75 -10.02 2.27
C ARG A 197 -8.32 -11.39 2.79
N GLY A 198 -8.27 -11.52 4.11
CA GLY A 198 -7.87 -12.76 4.78
C GLY A 198 -6.40 -12.81 5.20
N ARG A 199 -6.04 -13.92 5.87
CA ARG A 199 -4.73 -14.12 6.50
C ARG A 199 -3.69 -14.79 5.60
N GLU A 200 -4.10 -15.45 4.51
CA GLU A 200 -3.18 -16.19 3.63
C GLU A 200 -2.06 -15.29 3.07
N LYS A 201 -2.38 -14.01 2.81
CA LYS A 201 -1.39 -13.01 2.38
C LYS A 201 -0.27 -12.75 3.40
N LEU A 202 -0.44 -13.12 4.67
CA LEU A 202 0.57 -12.94 5.71
C LEU A 202 1.62 -14.05 5.68
N ASN A 203 1.37 -15.14 4.95
CA ASN A 203 2.32 -16.23 4.84
C ASN A 203 3.50 -15.82 3.95
N HIS A 204 4.73 -15.90 4.47
CA HIS A 204 5.95 -15.49 3.78
C HIS A 204 6.16 -16.22 2.45
N ARG A 205 5.59 -17.43 2.26
CA ARG A 205 5.73 -18.24 1.03
C ARG A 205 5.28 -17.55 -0.26
N TRP A 206 4.44 -16.51 -0.14
CA TRP A 206 3.99 -15.73 -1.29
C TRP A 206 5.03 -14.71 -1.76
N TRP A 207 5.88 -14.23 -0.87
CA TRP A 207 6.67 -13.02 -1.02
C TRP A 207 8.13 -13.35 -1.35
N GLY A 208 8.48 -13.37 -2.63
CA GLY A 208 9.86 -13.59 -3.09
C GLY A 208 10.70 -12.31 -3.14
N GLY A 209 11.97 -12.44 -3.53
CA GLY A 209 12.88 -11.30 -3.61
C GLY A 209 13.28 -10.72 -2.26
N GLN A 210 13.82 -9.50 -2.25
CA GLN A 210 14.26 -8.82 -1.03
C GLN A 210 13.78 -7.36 -1.02
N PRO A 211 12.75 -7.03 -0.22
CA PRO A 211 12.24 -5.66 -0.16
C PRO A 211 13.22 -4.73 0.58
N ILE A 212 13.11 -3.42 0.30
CA ILE A 212 14.05 -2.39 0.78
C ILE A 212 14.28 -2.40 2.28
N TRP A 213 13.25 -2.69 3.09
CA TRP A 213 13.39 -2.77 4.55
C TRP A 213 14.22 -3.97 5.02
N VAL A 214 14.13 -5.11 4.32
CA VAL A 214 14.98 -6.28 4.60
C VAL A 214 16.42 -5.98 4.15
N THR A 215 16.61 -5.38 2.98
CA THR A 215 17.94 -4.96 2.49
C THR A 215 18.62 -4.01 3.47
N ALA A 216 17.91 -2.98 3.92
CA ALA A 216 18.40 -2.01 4.89
C ALA A 216 18.75 -2.67 6.23
N THR A 217 17.85 -3.51 6.78
CA THR A 217 18.08 -4.20 8.06
C THR A 217 19.31 -5.12 8.00
N LYS A 218 19.47 -5.89 6.90
CA LYS A 218 20.66 -6.74 6.69
C LYS A 218 21.98 -5.95 6.62
N GLN A 219 21.92 -4.67 6.30
CA GLN A 219 23.07 -3.76 6.23
C GLN A 219 23.18 -2.86 7.48
N GLY A 220 22.49 -3.23 8.59
CA GLY A 220 22.56 -2.49 9.85
C GLY A 220 21.79 -1.17 9.87
N VAL A 221 20.90 -0.93 8.91
CA VAL A 221 20.06 0.27 8.85
C VAL A 221 18.66 -0.03 9.38
N LYS A 222 18.25 0.66 10.45
CA LYS A 222 16.93 0.51 11.05
C LYS A 222 15.83 1.06 10.14
N THR A 223 14.71 0.35 10.07
CA THR A 223 13.57 0.69 9.21
C THR A 223 12.26 0.65 9.98
N ALA A 224 11.29 1.47 9.58
CA ALA A 224 9.95 1.48 10.17
C ALA A 224 8.88 1.66 9.08
N THR A 225 7.94 0.72 8.99
CA THR A 225 7.02 0.67 7.84
C THR A 225 5.57 0.53 8.27
N PHE A 226 4.70 1.41 7.78
CA PHE A 226 3.24 1.29 7.81
C PHE A 226 2.72 0.75 6.48
N PHE A 227 3.01 -0.53 6.20
CA PHE A 227 2.36 -1.24 5.09
C PHE A 227 1.17 -2.05 5.63
N TRP A 228 -0.01 -1.79 5.06
CA TRP A 228 -1.30 -2.43 5.36
C TRP A 228 -1.92 -2.27 6.76
N PRO A 229 -1.87 -1.10 7.44
CA PRO A 229 -2.52 -0.94 8.72
C PRO A 229 -3.92 -0.37 8.52
N VAL A 230 -4.83 -1.16 7.95
CA VAL A 230 -6.18 -0.72 7.52
C VAL A 230 -6.97 -0.04 8.66
N VAL A 231 -6.68 -0.39 9.91
CA VAL A 231 -7.37 0.14 11.10
C VAL A 231 -6.70 1.36 11.74
N ILE A 232 -5.49 1.74 11.31
CA ILE A 232 -4.77 2.89 11.88
C ILE A 232 -5.02 4.13 11.02
N PRO A 233 -5.60 5.23 11.56
CA PRO A 233 -5.86 6.47 10.82
C PRO A 233 -4.59 7.09 10.23
N LEU A 234 -4.70 7.80 9.11
CA LEU A 234 -3.55 8.37 8.41
C LEU A 234 -2.80 9.39 9.29
N GLU A 235 -3.54 10.20 10.04
CA GLU A 235 -3.01 11.17 11.00
C GLU A 235 -2.16 10.46 12.07
N ARG A 236 -2.64 9.30 12.58
CA ARG A 236 -1.88 8.49 13.53
C ARG A 236 -0.62 7.89 12.90
N ARG A 237 -0.66 7.48 11.63
CA ARG A 237 0.53 6.99 10.89
C ARG A 237 1.59 8.10 10.81
N VAL A 238 1.19 9.33 10.46
CA VAL A 238 2.08 10.50 10.39
C VAL A 238 2.66 10.83 11.76
N LEU A 239 1.83 10.95 12.80
CA LEU A 239 2.29 11.24 14.16
C LEU A 239 3.26 10.18 14.68
N THR A 240 3.01 8.90 14.38
CA THR A 240 3.91 7.82 14.79
C THR A 240 5.25 7.90 14.07
N MET A 241 5.25 8.23 12.77
CA MET A 241 6.48 8.44 12.02
C MET A 241 7.31 9.61 12.57
N LEU A 242 6.67 10.72 12.90
CA LEU A 242 7.31 11.88 13.55
C LEU A 242 7.86 11.52 14.94
N ARG A 243 7.14 10.69 15.70
CA ARG A 243 7.64 10.17 16.99
C ARG A 243 8.87 9.29 16.80
N TRP A 244 8.88 8.40 15.81
CA TRP A 244 10.05 7.57 15.50
C TRP A 244 11.26 8.40 15.05
N LEU A 245 11.03 9.51 14.33
CA LEU A 245 12.09 10.46 13.97
C LEU A 245 12.68 11.21 15.18
N ASN A 246 11.96 11.27 16.30
CA ASN A 246 12.43 11.85 17.56
C ASN A 246 13.03 10.81 18.52
N LEU A 247 13.15 9.54 18.12
CA LEU A 247 13.81 8.53 18.95
C LEU A 247 15.31 8.86 19.12
N PRO A 248 15.92 8.41 20.24
CA PRO A 248 17.35 8.57 20.48
C PRO A 248 18.22 7.98 19.37
N ASP A 249 19.47 8.44 19.32
CA ASP A 249 20.48 7.87 18.44
C ASP A 249 20.65 6.37 18.72
N GLY A 250 20.79 5.58 17.65
CA GLY A 250 20.84 4.11 17.74
C GLY A 250 19.47 3.42 17.76
N GLU A 251 18.38 4.10 18.11
CA GLU A 251 17.01 3.57 18.02
C GLU A 251 16.26 4.07 16.79
N ARG A 252 16.52 5.32 16.40
CA ARG A 252 15.88 6.00 15.27
C ARG A 252 16.07 5.28 13.92
N PRO A 253 14.98 4.96 13.19
CA PRO A 253 15.06 4.46 11.82
C PRO A 253 15.59 5.49 10.82
N TYR A 254 16.11 5.01 9.69
CA TYR A 254 16.54 5.85 8.55
C TYR A 254 15.74 5.58 7.27
N VAL A 255 14.93 4.52 7.24
CA VAL A 255 14.00 4.24 6.14
C VAL A 255 12.60 4.09 6.71
N TYR A 256 11.72 4.97 6.27
CA TYR A 256 10.32 5.02 6.65
C TYR A 256 9.46 4.72 5.43
N ALA A 257 8.35 4.04 5.63
CA ALA A 257 7.34 3.92 4.58
C ALA A 257 5.94 4.04 5.14
N MET A 258 5.07 4.73 4.42
CA MET A 258 3.63 4.70 4.66
C MET A 258 2.85 4.62 3.36
N HIS A 259 1.69 4.00 3.44
CA HIS A 259 0.75 3.87 2.34
C HIS A 259 -0.55 4.61 2.69
N SER A 260 -1.14 5.27 1.71
CA SER A 260 -2.50 5.80 1.75
C SER A 260 -3.35 5.02 0.75
N GLU A 261 -4.48 4.51 1.23
CA GLU A 261 -5.48 3.79 0.41
C GLU A 261 -6.29 4.76 -0.48
N GLN A 262 -6.12 6.07 -0.30
CA GLN A 262 -6.70 7.12 -1.13
C GLN A 262 -5.67 7.70 -2.11
N PRO A 263 -6.10 8.19 -3.31
CA PRO A 263 -7.49 8.33 -3.78
C PRO A 263 -8.11 7.08 -4.44
N ASP A 264 -7.43 5.92 -4.46
CA ASP A 264 -7.94 4.70 -5.12
C ASP A 264 -9.38 4.34 -4.70
N ALA A 265 -9.67 4.31 -3.41
CA ALA A 265 -10.99 3.93 -2.91
C ALA A 265 -12.10 4.89 -3.41
N PHE A 266 -11.85 6.20 -3.48
CA PHE A 266 -12.80 7.15 -4.09
C PHE A 266 -12.84 7.02 -5.61
N GLY A 267 -11.70 6.82 -6.27
CA GLY A 267 -11.61 6.62 -7.72
C GLY A 267 -12.40 5.39 -8.20
N HIS A 268 -12.42 4.32 -7.40
CA HIS A 268 -13.25 3.15 -7.66
C HIS A 268 -14.76 3.42 -7.57
N ARG A 269 -15.18 4.33 -6.70
CA ARG A 269 -16.61 4.66 -6.50
C ARG A 269 -17.13 5.68 -7.49
N LEU A 270 -16.34 6.70 -7.81
CA LEU A 270 -16.78 7.90 -8.55
C LEU A 270 -16.12 8.06 -9.92
N GLY A 271 -15.19 7.16 -10.27
CA GLY A 271 -14.31 7.31 -11.41
C GLY A 271 -13.26 8.41 -11.22
N PRO A 272 -12.23 8.45 -12.07
CA PRO A 272 -11.09 9.35 -11.88
C PRO A 272 -11.41 10.83 -12.11
N LEU A 273 -12.52 11.18 -12.77
CA LEU A 273 -12.93 12.57 -13.03
C LEU A 273 -14.18 12.98 -12.25
N SER A 274 -14.56 12.22 -11.21
CA SER A 274 -15.72 12.49 -10.33
C SER A 274 -17.09 12.60 -11.03
N MET A 275 -17.19 12.13 -12.28
CA MET A 275 -18.41 12.11 -13.11
C MET A 275 -18.43 10.92 -14.09
N GLU A 276 -17.48 9.97 -13.98
CA GLU A 276 -17.50 8.77 -14.82
C GLU A 276 -18.30 7.70 -14.06
N GLU A 277 -19.56 7.47 -14.47
CA GLU A 277 -20.36 6.37 -13.94
C GLU A 277 -19.72 5.02 -14.31
N ALA A 278 -19.70 4.08 -13.35
CA ALA A 278 -19.34 2.71 -13.62
C ALA A 278 -20.47 2.06 -14.46
N HIS A 279 -20.29 2.03 -15.78
CA HIS A 279 -21.28 1.42 -16.68
C HIS A 279 -21.21 -0.11 -16.59
N CYS A 280 -22.29 -0.74 -16.12
CA CYS A 280 -22.46 -2.20 -16.17
C CYS A 280 -22.37 -2.73 -17.61
N ASP A 281 -22.74 -1.90 -18.59
CA ASP A 281 -22.72 -2.19 -20.03
C ASP A 281 -21.32 -2.46 -20.59
N ARG A 282 -20.25 -2.10 -19.87
CA ARG A 282 -18.86 -2.29 -20.32
C ARG A 282 -18.25 -3.56 -19.75
N THR A 283 -18.97 -4.66 -19.88
CA THR A 283 -18.55 -5.98 -19.39
C THR A 283 -18.70 -7.02 -20.49
N GLU A 284 -17.59 -7.66 -20.83
CA GLU A 284 -17.55 -8.81 -21.72
C GLU A 284 -17.77 -10.10 -20.92
N PHE A 285 -18.91 -10.74 -21.11
CA PHE A 285 -19.23 -12.00 -20.43
C PHE A 285 -18.71 -13.19 -21.23
N LEU A 286 -17.89 -14.06 -20.62
CA LEU A 286 -17.33 -15.24 -21.31
C LEU A 286 -18.41 -16.22 -21.80
N SER A 287 -19.58 -16.23 -21.17
CA SER A 287 -20.75 -17.02 -21.59
C SER A 287 -21.28 -16.61 -22.98
N SER A 288 -20.93 -15.41 -23.47
CA SER A 288 -21.25 -14.98 -24.84
C SER A 288 -20.30 -15.56 -25.90
N TYR A 289 -19.21 -16.21 -25.50
CA TYR A 289 -18.16 -16.69 -26.39
C TYR A 289 -17.94 -18.19 -26.30
N LEU A 290 -18.14 -18.77 -25.11
CA LEU A 290 -17.93 -20.18 -24.83
C LEU A 290 -19.27 -20.86 -24.55
N SER A 291 -19.45 -22.06 -25.09
CA SER A 291 -20.65 -22.88 -24.86
C SER A 291 -20.72 -23.45 -23.44
N ASN A 292 -19.58 -23.60 -22.76
CA ASN A 292 -19.50 -24.04 -21.38
C ASN A 292 -18.46 -23.20 -20.63
N VAL A 293 -18.91 -22.49 -19.61
CA VAL A 293 -18.07 -21.69 -18.70
C VAL A 293 -17.99 -22.29 -17.30
N ASP A 294 -18.73 -23.36 -17.04
CA ASP A 294 -18.79 -24.01 -15.72
C ASP A 294 -17.52 -24.78 -15.42
N ASP A 295 -16.80 -25.27 -16.43
CA ASP A 295 -15.54 -26.02 -16.24
C ASP A 295 -14.32 -25.12 -16.01
N ILE A 296 -14.45 -23.80 -16.17
CA ILE A 296 -13.35 -22.85 -16.04
C ILE A 296 -13.50 -21.94 -14.83
N PHE A 297 -12.36 -21.56 -14.25
CA PHE A 297 -12.25 -20.50 -13.26
C PHE A 297 -11.66 -19.26 -13.92
N LEU A 298 -12.37 -18.13 -13.84
CA LEU A 298 -11.90 -16.82 -14.30
C LEU A 298 -11.49 -15.97 -13.09
N ILE A 299 -10.33 -15.34 -13.17
CA ILE A 299 -10.00 -14.14 -12.39
C ILE A 299 -10.45 -12.93 -13.23
N PRO A 300 -11.56 -12.25 -12.87
CA PRO A 300 -12.22 -11.27 -13.73
C PRO A 300 -11.69 -9.85 -13.52
N GLY A 301 -12.25 -8.91 -14.29
CA GLY A 301 -12.09 -7.48 -14.12
C GLY A 301 -11.35 -6.82 -15.29
N SER A 302 -10.43 -5.89 -14.99
CA SER A 302 -9.65 -5.13 -15.99
C SER A 302 -8.55 -5.96 -16.69
N LEU A 303 -8.50 -7.26 -16.39
CA LEU A 303 -7.75 -8.31 -17.07
C LEU A 303 -8.46 -9.63 -16.77
N GLY A 304 -8.29 -10.63 -17.63
CA GLY A 304 -8.78 -11.98 -17.37
C GLY A 304 -7.65 -12.97 -17.23
N ARG A 305 -7.75 -13.92 -16.30
CA ARG A 305 -6.89 -15.11 -16.26
C ARG A 305 -7.75 -16.34 -16.10
N ILE A 306 -7.58 -17.33 -16.97
CA ILE A 306 -8.45 -18.52 -17.02
C ILE A 306 -7.62 -19.76 -16.71
N ARG A 307 -8.16 -20.61 -15.83
CA ARG A 307 -7.69 -21.99 -15.59
C ARG A 307 -8.87 -22.95 -15.52
N SER A 308 -8.63 -24.26 -15.55
CA SER A 308 -9.66 -25.25 -15.23
C SER A 308 -10.08 -25.12 -13.76
N ARG A 309 -11.37 -25.37 -13.47
CA ARG A 309 -11.84 -25.57 -12.09
C ARG A 309 -11.31 -26.86 -11.48
N VAL A 310 -11.11 -27.88 -12.31
CA VAL A 310 -10.56 -29.17 -11.88
C VAL A 310 -9.04 -29.08 -11.99
N PRO A 311 -8.30 -29.20 -10.87
CA PRO A 311 -6.85 -29.17 -10.90
C PRO A 311 -6.30 -30.28 -11.79
N ARG A 312 -5.38 -29.93 -12.71
CA ARG A 312 -4.74 -30.86 -13.65
C ARG A 312 -5.72 -31.66 -14.52
N ASP A 313 -6.84 -31.04 -14.89
CA ASP A 313 -7.81 -31.65 -15.80
C ASP A 313 -7.20 -31.97 -17.18
N PRO A 314 -7.10 -33.25 -17.59
CA PRO A 314 -6.54 -33.62 -18.88
C PRO A 314 -7.40 -33.17 -20.07
N LYS A 315 -8.68 -32.82 -19.84
CA LYS A 315 -9.58 -32.31 -20.90
C LYS A 315 -9.41 -30.82 -21.15
N TYR A 316 -8.76 -30.10 -20.24
CA TYR A 316 -8.58 -28.66 -20.38
C TYR A 316 -7.43 -28.36 -21.35
N ASP A 317 -7.76 -27.79 -22.51
CA ASP A 317 -6.77 -27.30 -23.48
C ASP A 317 -6.76 -25.76 -23.55
N PRO A 318 -5.75 -25.10 -22.94
CA PRO A 318 -5.52 -23.66 -23.05
C PRO A 318 -5.52 -23.12 -24.49
N LYS A 319 -4.99 -23.88 -25.46
CA LYS A 319 -4.91 -23.45 -26.86
C LYS A 319 -6.30 -23.39 -27.49
N ALA A 320 -7.13 -24.40 -27.24
CA ALA A 320 -8.52 -24.42 -27.68
C ALA A 320 -9.33 -23.26 -27.05
N VAL A 321 -9.12 -22.96 -25.76
CA VAL A 321 -9.77 -21.81 -25.12
C VAL A 321 -9.39 -20.50 -25.81
N VAL A 322 -8.09 -20.26 -26.07
CA VAL A 322 -7.64 -19.05 -26.78
C VAL A 322 -8.24 -18.98 -28.20
N ALA A 323 -8.25 -20.08 -28.95
CA ALA A 323 -8.84 -20.14 -30.28
C ALA A 323 -10.35 -19.83 -30.27
N ASN A 324 -11.08 -20.37 -29.29
CA ASN A 324 -12.50 -20.13 -29.12
C ASN A 324 -12.83 -18.70 -28.67
N LEU A 325 -11.87 -17.96 -28.10
CA LEU A 325 -12.03 -16.56 -27.75
C LEU A 325 -11.46 -15.59 -28.79
N THR A 326 -10.82 -16.09 -29.85
CA THR A 326 -10.12 -15.24 -30.83
C THR A 326 -11.09 -14.78 -31.92
N CYS A 327 -11.22 -13.45 -32.07
CA CYS A 327 -11.94 -12.80 -33.18
C CYS A 327 -13.39 -13.29 -33.36
N LYS A 328 -14.12 -13.52 -32.28
CA LYS A 328 -15.50 -14.05 -32.34
C LYS A 328 -16.55 -12.98 -32.59
N LYS A 329 -16.26 -11.75 -32.19
CA LYS A 329 -17.12 -10.59 -32.45
C LYS A 329 -16.29 -9.44 -33.04
N PRO A 330 -16.86 -8.66 -33.97
CA PRO A 330 -16.17 -7.50 -34.54
C PRO A 330 -15.89 -6.40 -33.51
N ASP A 331 -16.72 -6.31 -32.48
CA ASP A 331 -16.67 -5.36 -31.37
C ASP A 331 -16.13 -5.98 -30.06
N GLN A 332 -15.35 -7.06 -30.14
CA GLN A 332 -14.80 -7.72 -28.97
C GLN A 332 -13.78 -6.82 -28.23
N HIS A 333 -14.03 -6.51 -26.96
CA HIS A 333 -13.24 -5.58 -26.14
C HIS A 333 -12.15 -6.24 -25.28
N PHE A 334 -11.69 -7.43 -25.68
CA PHE A 334 -10.51 -8.07 -25.11
C PHE A 334 -9.80 -8.92 -26.15
N LYS A 335 -8.52 -9.20 -25.93
CA LYS A 335 -7.73 -10.11 -26.76
C LYS A 335 -7.18 -11.26 -25.93
N PRO A 336 -7.48 -12.52 -26.26
CA PRO A 336 -6.92 -13.68 -25.58
C PRO A 336 -5.47 -13.92 -26.02
N TYR A 337 -4.64 -14.38 -25.10
CA TYR A 337 -3.26 -14.78 -25.34
C TYR A 337 -2.96 -16.03 -24.52
N LEU A 338 -2.13 -16.91 -25.07
CA LEU A 338 -1.31 -17.75 -24.21
C LEU A 338 -0.23 -16.86 -23.58
N LYS A 339 0.06 -17.03 -22.28
CA LYS A 339 0.95 -16.11 -21.54
C LYS A 339 2.31 -15.88 -22.22
N GLN A 340 2.88 -16.88 -22.88
CA GLN A 340 4.14 -16.77 -23.63
C GLN A 340 4.06 -15.84 -24.86
N HIS A 341 2.86 -15.60 -25.40
CA HIS A 341 2.59 -14.72 -26.53
C HIS A 341 2.19 -13.30 -26.11
N LEU A 342 2.08 -13.02 -24.81
CA LEU A 342 1.92 -11.64 -24.34
C LEU A 342 3.09 -10.78 -24.80
N PRO A 343 2.87 -9.47 -25.06
CA PRO A 343 3.95 -8.55 -25.38
C PRO A 343 5.08 -8.64 -24.36
N LYS A 344 6.30 -8.96 -24.82
CA LYS A 344 7.45 -9.26 -23.94
C LYS A 344 7.77 -8.15 -22.95
N ARG A 345 7.53 -6.89 -23.33
CA ARG A 345 7.64 -5.71 -22.46
C ARG A 345 6.82 -5.76 -21.16
N LEU A 346 5.86 -6.69 -21.05
CA LEU A 346 5.04 -6.85 -19.85
C LEU A 346 5.72 -7.68 -18.78
N HIS A 347 6.70 -8.53 -19.13
CA HIS A 347 7.39 -9.42 -18.18
C HIS A 347 6.39 -10.16 -17.27
N TYR A 348 5.40 -10.79 -17.90
CA TYR A 348 4.25 -11.38 -17.21
C TYR A 348 3.91 -12.77 -17.78
N ALA A 349 4.86 -13.70 -17.68
CA ALA A 349 4.68 -15.08 -18.13
C ALA A 349 5.42 -16.11 -17.27
N ASN A 350 6.61 -15.77 -16.77
CA ASN A 350 7.52 -16.71 -16.11
C ASN A 350 7.21 -16.91 -14.62
N ASN A 351 5.98 -17.31 -14.30
CA ASN A 351 5.60 -17.69 -12.95
C ASN A 351 4.43 -18.68 -12.98
N ARG A 352 4.49 -19.75 -12.17
CA ARG A 352 3.44 -20.77 -12.09
C ARG A 352 2.08 -20.24 -11.60
N ARG A 353 2.07 -19.08 -10.93
CA ARG A 353 0.87 -18.38 -10.47
C ARG A 353 0.18 -17.56 -11.57
N ILE A 354 0.80 -17.46 -12.75
CA ILE A 354 0.22 -16.84 -13.95
C ILE A 354 -0.38 -17.96 -14.79
N GLU A 355 -1.71 -17.97 -14.90
CA GLU A 355 -2.44 -18.93 -15.72
C GLU A 355 -2.02 -18.85 -17.20
N ASP A 356 -2.10 -19.99 -17.90
CA ASP A 356 -1.67 -20.08 -19.29
C ASP A 356 -2.51 -19.24 -20.24
N VAL A 357 -3.83 -19.11 -19.96
CA VAL A 357 -4.75 -18.28 -20.74
C VAL A 357 -4.92 -16.93 -20.06
N HIS A 358 -4.58 -15.87 -20.80
CA HIS A 358 -4.64 -14.50 -20.34
C HIS A 358 -5.49 -13.63 -21.28
N LEU A 359 -6.36 -12.79 -20.73
CA LEU A 359 -7.19 -11.86 -21.49
C LEU A 359 -6.70 -10.43 -21.26
N MET A 360 -6.20 -9.81 -22.33
CA MET A 360 -5.84 -8.40 -22.34
C MET A 360 -7.09 -7.58 -22.67
N VAL A 361 -7.69 -7.01 -21.63
CA VAL A 361 -8.94 -6.24 -21.73
C VAL A 361 -8.65 -4.82 -22.19
N GLU A 362 -9.51 -4.28 -23.05
CA GLU A 362 -9.44 -2.90 -23.50
C GLU A 362 -9.65 -1.93 -22.33
N ARG A 363 -9.07 -0.73 -22.41
CA ARG A 363 -9.29 0.32 -21.42
C ARG A 363 -10.79 0.60 -21.26
N LYS A 364 -11.23 0.86 -20.03
CA LYS A 364 -12.63 1.14 -19.66
C LYS A 364 -13.59 -0.06 -19.82
N TRP A 365 -13.09 -1.26 -20.09
CA TRP A 365 -13.87 -2.50 -20.15
C TRP A 365 -13.48 -3.47 -19.04
N HIS A 366 -14.40 -4.38 -18.73
CA HIS A 366 -14.19 -5.53 -17.86
C HIS A 366 -14.46 -6.83 -18.62
N VAL A 367 -13.89 -7.93 -18.13
CA VAL A 367 -14.29 -9.28 -18.51
C VAL A 367 -14.82 -10.02 -17.27
N ALA A 368 -15.91 -10.79 -17.44
CA ALA A 368 -16.60 -11.50 -16.37
C ALA A 368 -17.06 -12.91 -16.77
#